data_AF-A0A6G4WZF7-F1
#
_entry.id   AF-A0A6G4WZF7-F1
#
_cell.length_a   1.000
_cell.length_b   1.000
_cell.length_c   1.000
_cell.angle_alpha   90.00
_cell.angle_beta   90.00
_cell.angle_gamma   90.00
#
_symmetry.space_group_name_H-M   'P 1'
#
loop_
_entity.id
_entity.type
_entity.pdbx_description
1 polymer ?
#
loop_
_entity_poly.entity_id
_entity_poly.type
_entity_poly.pdbx_seq_one_letter_code
_entity_poly.pdbx_strand_id
1 'polypeptide(L)'
;MAPRDPWLAARMHQRAQLAAGEAELHPAVQRAVAEYLAAVRAGILDDRTTALTAAAGDAGPDWAGWPDASVWTRLVQRHIAPAWRAVWGRSYRRTAPQAPDGAGEGRADDEGESLAERLRGFPGRVWERLRRAVRDGLDRGESPAQLRDRVATLTTLEGWTGDALTMTRTEVHTALNAGALAAALDEQARTRRPWTKVWLATNDARTRATHRAAEGQQQPLRQPFTVGAAALQFPGDPRGPAGEVINCRCAAQYRPL
;
A
#
# COMPACT_ATOMS: atom_id res chain seq x y z
N MET A 1 24.00 6.41 30.63
CA MET A 1 24.20 6.86 29.24
C MET A 1 23.51 5.83 28.34
N ALA A 2 22.52 6.21 27.54
CA ALA A 2 21.86 5.23 26.65
C ALA A 2 22.89 4.64 25.68
N PRO A 3 22.89 3.33 25.41
CA PRO A 3 23.82 2.73 24.47
C PRO A 3 23.66 3.36 23.08
N ARG A 4 24.79 3.61 22.40
CA ARG A 4 24.79 4.13 21.02
C ARG A 4 24.11 3.10 20.10
N ASP A 5 23.11 3.53 19.34
CA ASP A 5 22.44 2.69 18.34
C ASP A 5 23.42 2.33 17.21
N PRO A 6 23.87 1.06 17.11
CA PRO A 6 24.86 0.67 16.11
C PRO A 6 24.29 0.73 14.68
N TRP A 7 22.98 0.89 14.51
CA TRP A 7 22.30 0.97 13.23
C TRP A 7 21.81 2.38 12.88
N LEU A 8 22.20 3.41 13.65
CA LEU A 8 21.71 4.77 13.45
C LEU A 8 21.83 5.25 11.99
N ALA A 9 22.99 5.04 11.36
CA ALA A 9 23.22 5.41 9.97
C ALA A 9 22.29 4.67 9.00
N ALA A 10 22.12 3.35 9.20
CA ALA A 10 21.21 2.54 8.39
C ALA A 10 19.77 3.02 8.55
N ARG A 11 19.32 3.30 9.77
CA ARG A 11 17.97 3.83 10.04
C ARG A 11 17.74 5.20 9.41
N MET A 12 18.72 6.10 9.48
CA MET A 12 18.63 7.42 8.85
C MET A 12 18.49 7.29 7.33
N HIS A 13 19.27 6.41 6.71
CA HIS A 13 19.18 6.16 5.28
C HIS A 13 17.80 5.60 4.90
N GLN A 14 17.30 4.62 5.65
CA GLN A 14 15.98 4.02 5.43
C GLN A 14 14.85 5.04 5.59
N ARG A 15 14.91 5.92 6.61
CA ARG A 15 13.94 7.03 6.76
C ARG A 15 13.94 7.98 5.57
N ALA A 16 15.11 8.31 5.03
CA ALA A 16 15.20 9.17 3.84
C ALA A 16 14.61 8.47 2.60
N GLN A 17 14.86 7.17 2.43
CA GLN A 17 14.27 6.39 1.34
C GLN A 17 12.74 6.31 1.46
N LEU A 18 12.23 6.11 2.67
CA LEU A 18 10.80 6.10 2.94
C LEU A 18 10.15 7.43 2.60
N ALA A 19 10.73 8.54 3.05
CA ALA A 19 10.20 9.87 2.73
C ALA A 19 10.17 10.12 1.21
N ALA A 20 11.23 9.74 0.49
CA ALA A 20 11.27 9.87 -0.97
C ALA A 20 10.25 8.95 -1.67
N GLY A 21 10.11 7.71 -1.20
CA GLY A 21 9.13 6.77 -1.74
C GLY A 21 7.68 7.19 -1.47
N GLU A 22 7.39 7.73 -0.29
CA GLU A 22 6.07 8.29 0.05
C GLU A 22 5.76 9.51 -0.82
N ALA A 23 6.72 10.42 -1.03
CA ALA A 23 6.53 11.59 -1.90
C ALA A 23 6.20 11.22 -3.35
N GLU A 24 6.69 10.07 -3.84
CA GLU A 24 6.44 9.58 -5.20
C GLU A 24 5.16 8.75 -5.32
N LEU A 25 4.92 7.84 -4.37
CA LEU A 25 3.77 6.93 -4.43
C LEU A 25 2.47 7.60 -3.98
N HIS A 26 2.52 8.59 -3.08
CA HIS A 26 1.31 9.20 -2.54
C HIS A 26 0.43 9.89 -3.59
N PRO A 27 0.96 10.74 -4.49
CA PRO A 27 0.15 11.36 -5.54
C PRO A 27 -0.49 10.33 -6.47
N ALA A 28 0.22 9.24 -6.79
CA ALA A 28 -0.30 8.14 -7.60
C ALA A 28 -1.48 7.41 -6.92
N VAL A 29 -1.37 7.15 -5.62
CA VAL A 29 -2.45 6.56 -4.82
C VAL A 29 -3.65 7.51 -4.75
N GLN A 30 -3.43 8.79 -4.47
CA GLN A 30 -4.49 9.80 -4.44
C GLN A 30 -5.21 9.91 -5.79
N ARG A 31 -4.46 9.86 -6.90
CA ARG A 31 -5.01 9.87 -8.26
C ARG A 31 -5.92 8.66 -8.51
N ALA A 32 -5.45 7.45 -8.20
CA ALA A 32 -6.26 6.24 -8.34
C ALA A 32 -7.52 6.28 -7.48
N VAL A 33 -7.41 6.71 -6.22
CA VAL A 33 -8.54 6.86 -5.30
C VAL A 33 -9.54 7.88 -5.83
N ALA A 34 -9.10 9.07 -6.23
CA ALA A 34 -9.97 10.12 -6.75
C ALA A 34 -10.70 9.68 -8.01
N GLU A 35 -10.02 9.02 -8.96
CA GLU A 35 -10.65 8.50 -10.18
C GLU A 35 -11.64 7.37 -9.87
N TYR A 36 -11.35 6.51 -8.89
CA TYR A 36 -12.29 5.47 -8.46
C TYR A 36 -13.55 6.07 -7.82
N LEU A 37 -13.39 7.02 -6.90
CA LEU A 37 -14.52 7.71 -6.26
C LEU A 37 -15.34 8.51 -7.28
N ALA A 38 -14.71 9.10 -8.29
CA ALA A 38 -15.40 9.76 -9.39
C ALA A 38 -16.21 8.76 -10.23
N ALA A 39 -15.69 7.56 -10.51
CA ALA A 39 -16.43 6.51 -11.20
C ALA A 39 -17.62 6.00 -10.36
N VAL A 40 -17.43 5.81 -9.05
CA VAL A 40 -18.52 5.48 -8.11
C VAL A 40 -19.61 6.55 -8.14
N ARG A 41 -19.23 7.83 -8.03
CA ARG A 41 -20.16 8.95 -8.06
C ARG A 41 -20.92 9.01 -9.39
N ALA A 42 -20.20 8.91 -10.50
CA ALA A 42 -20.80 8.95 -11.83
C ALA A 42 -21.78 7.79 -12.03
N GLY A 43 -21.47 6.59 -11.54
CA GLY A 43 -22.37 5.45 -11.68
C GLY A 43 -23.61 5.52 -10.80
N ILE A 44 -23.47 5.94 -9.54
CA ILE A 44 -24.57 5.90 -8.55
C ILE A 44 -25.49 7.12 -8.63
N LEU A 45 -24.97 8.25 -9.13
CA LEU A 45 -25.70 9.52 -9.23
C LEU A 45 -26.02 9.91 -10.68
N ASP A 46 -25.80 9.04 -11.68
CA ASP A 46 -26.16 9.39 -13.07
C ASP A 46 -27.67 9.60 -13.18
N ASP A 47 -28.08 10.75 -13.71
CA ASP A 47 -29.49 11.08 -13.90
C ASP A 47 -30.08 10.49 -15.18
N ARG A 48 -29.23 9.88 -16.04
CA ARG A 48 -29.71 9.28 -17.30
C ARG A 48 -30.54 8.02 -17.07
N THR A 49 -30.31 7.28 -15.99
CA THR A 49 -31.13 6.12 -15.61
C THR A 49 -32.46 6.57 -15.00
N THR A 50 -32.45 7.65 -14.21
CA THR A 50 -33.65 8.20 -13.56
C THR A 50 -34.52 9.02 -14.52
N ALA A 51 -34.00 9.53 -15.63
CA ALA A 51 -34.76 10.26 -16.65
C ALA A 51 -35.70 9.35 -17.50
N LEU A 52 -35.49 8.03 -17.54
CA LEU A 52 -36.38 7.08 -18.23
C LEU A 52 -37.62 6.69 -17.39
N THR A 53 -37.66 7.09 -16.12
CA THR A 53 -38.81 6.94 -15.23
C THR A 53 -39.29 8.34 -14.82
N ALA A 54 -40.58 8.62 -14.88
CA ALA A 54 -41.15 9.98 -14.82
C ALA A 54 -41.02 10.75 -13.47
N ALA A 55 -39.98 10.52 -12.68
CA ALA A 55 -39.68 11.26 -11.45
C ALA A 55 -38.16 11.42 -11.26
N ALA A 56 -37.50 12.13 -12.18
CA ALA A 56 -36.05 12.35 -12.15
C ALA A 56 -35.56 13.16 -10.91
N GLY A 57 -36.46 13.65 -10.05
CA GLY A 57 -36.16 14.34 -8.79
C GLY A 57 -36.39 13.53 -7.51
N ASP A 58 -37.05 12.37 -7.57
CA ASP A 58 -37.47 11.58 -6.39
C ASP A 58 -36.74 10.23 -6.24
N ALA A 59 -35.81 9.91 -7.13
CA ALA A 59 -35.08 8.65 -7.07
C ALA A 59 -33.78 8.81 -6.25
N GLY A 60 -33.63 7.95 -5.23
CA GLY A 60 -32.40 7.87 -4.43
C GLY A 60 -31.20 7.31 -5.22
N PRO A 61 -30.07 7.04 -4.54
CA PRO A 61 -28.86 6.48 -5.16
C PRO A 61 -29.11 5.16 -5.92
N ASP A 62 -28.63 5.04 -7.17
CA ASP A 62 -28.74 3.82 -7.98
C ASP A 62 -27.52 2.90 -7.80
N TRP A 63 -27.69 1.84 -7.02
CA TRP A 63 -26.63 0.89 -6.76
C TRP A 63 -26.30 -0.03 -7.94
N ALA A 64 -27.17 -0.14 -8.95
CA ALA A 64 -26.88 -0.90 -10.16
C ALA A 64 -25.76 -0.26 -10.98
N GLY A 65 -25.56 1.06 -10.84
CA GLY A 65 -24.46 1.79 -11.44
C GLY A 65 -23.10 1.62 -10.76
N TRP A 66 -22.97 0.73 -9.76
CA TRP A 66 -21.67 0.52 -9.09
C TRP A 66 -20.59 0.06 -10.08
N PRO A 67 -19.36 0.63 -10.02
CA PRO A 67 -18.30 0.26 -10.95
C PRO A 67 -17.87 -1.20 -10.80
N ASP A 68 -17.64 -1.85 -11.94
CA ASP A 68 -17.08 -3.21 -11.98
C ASP A 68 -15.72 -3.30 -11.25
N ALA A 69 -15.44 -4.48 -10.68
CA ALA A 69 -14.22 -4.72 -9.91
C ALA A 69 -12.93 -4.41 -10.72
N SER A 70 -12.95 -4.59 -12.04
CA SER A 70 -11.81 -4.30 -12.91
C SER A 70 -11.46 -2.82 -13.00
N VAL A 71 -12.40 -1.90 -12.67
CA VAL A 71 -12.13 -0.45 -12.66
C VAL A 71 -11.00 -0.14 -11.70
N TRP A 72 -11.07 -0.65 -10.47
CA TRP A 72 -10.02 -0.42 -9.47
C TRP A 72 -8.70 -1.04 -9.89
N THR A 73 -8.72 -2.29 -10.37
CA THR A 73 -7.51 -2.97 -10.88
C THR A 73 -6.82 -2.15 -11.96
N ARG A 74 -7.55 -1.61 -12.94
CA ARG A 74 -6.99 -0.75 -13.99
C ARG A 74 -6.37 0.52 -13.42
N LEU A 75 -7.02 1.16 -12.44
CA LEU A 75 -6.51 2.38 -11.82
C LEU A 75 -5.22 2.13 -11.02
N VAL A 76 -5.15 1.02 -10.29
CA VAL A 76 -3.94 0.59 -9.58
C VAL A 76 -2.80 0.37 -10.58
N GLN A 77 -3.03 -0.38 -11.65
CA GLN A 77 -2.01 -0.68 -12.65
C GLN A 77 -1.57 0.55 -13.44
N ARG A 78 -2.50 1.47 -13.72
CA ARG A 78 -2.21 2.70 -14.45
C ARG A 78 -1.39 3.70 -13.62
N HIS A 79 -1.76 3.89 -12.37
CA HIS A 79 -1.24 5.01 -11.56
C HIS A 79 -0.23 4.54 -10.50
N ILE A 80 -0.56 3.50 -9.73
CA ILE A 80 0.22 3.10 -8.55
C ILE A 80 1.42 2.21 -8.96
N ALA A 81 1.19 1.23 -9.83
CA ALA A 81 2.23 0.25 -10.18
C ALA A 81 3.52 0.86 -10.76
N PRO A 82 3.47 1.87 -11.67
CA PRO A 82 4.69 2.49 -12.19
C PRO A 82 5.54 3.18 -11.10
N ALA A 83 4.89 3.95 -10.22
CA ALA A 83 5.57 4.59 -9.09
C ALA A 83 6.13 3.57 -8.10
N TRP A 84 5.39 2.49 -7.84
CA TRP A 84 5.86 1.40 -6.99
C TRP A 84 7.11 0.70 -7.55
N ARG A 85 7.10 0.37 -8.85
CA ARG A 85 8.26 -0.23 -9.55
C ARG A 85 9.48 0.68 -9.51
N ALA A 86 9.29 1.99 -9.64
CA ALA A 86 10.36 2.96 -9.54
C ALA A 86 10.98 3.00 -8.13
N VAL A 87 10.16 2.98 -7.07
CA VAL A 87 10.62 2.86 -5.67
C VAL A 87 11.41 1.56 -5.46
N TRP A 88 10.85 0.44 -5.89
CA TRP A 88 11.46 -0.89 -5.80
C TRP A 88 12.82 -0.92 -6.51
N GLY A 89 12.87 -0.46 -7.76
CA GLY A 89 14.08 -0.47 -8.60
C GLY A 89 15.20 0.40 -8.05
N ARG A 90 14.86 1.55 -7.44
CA ARG A 90 15.86 2.37 -6.73
C ARG A 90 16.41 1.66 -5.48
N SER A 91 15.58 0.93 -4.75
CA SER A 91 16.04 0.13 -3.60
C SER A 91 16.96 -1.01 -4.05
N TYR A 92 16.58 -1.70 -5.13
CA TYR A 92 17.36 -2.76 -5.74
C TYR A 92 18.76 -2.26 -6.15
N ARG A 93 18.83 -1.21 -6.99
CA ARG A 93 20.11 -0.66 -7.48
C ARG A 93 21.02 -0.15 -6.37
N ARG A 94 20.46 0.35 -5.27
CA ARG A 94 21.27 0.77 -4.10
C ARG A 94 21.92 -0.42 -3.40
N THR A 95 21.22 -1.54 -3.32
CA THR A 95 21.72 -2.73 -2.63
C THR A 95 22.69 -3.52 -3.52
N ALA A 96 22.47 -3.52 -4.84
CA ALA A 96 23.35 -4.13 -5.83
C ALA A 96 23.82 -3.10 -6.89
N PRO A 97 24.72 -2.16 -6.54
CA PRO A 97 25.15 -1.11 -7.45
C PRO A 97 25.99 -1.59 -8.63
N GLN A 98 26.43 -2.85 -8.60
CA GLN A 98 27.20 -3.50 -9.66
C GLN A 98 26.36 -4.52 -10.44
N ALA A 99 25.04 -4.55 -10.22
CA ALA A 99 24.16 -5.40 -10.98
C ALA A 99 24.11 -4.95 -12.45
N PRO A 100 24.00 -5.88 -13.42
CA PRO A 100 23.79 -5.53 -14.83
C PRO A 100 22.53 -4.69 -15.03
N ASP A 101 22.48 -3.94 -16.12
CA ASP A 101 21.26 -3.27 -16.56
C ASP A 101 20.14 -4.30 -16.77
N GLY A 102 18.92 -3.94 -16.39
CA GLY A 102 17.76 -4.84 -16.44
C GLY A 102 17.66 -5.85 -15.29
N ALA A 103 18.66 -5.93 -14.40
CA ALA A 103 18.60 -6.85 -13.27
C ALA A 103 17.41 -6.52 -12.35
N GLY A 104 16.60 -7.55 -12.09
CA GLY A 104 15.42 -7.45 -11.23
C GLY A 104 14.14 -6.92 -11.91
N GLU A 105 14.18 -6.48 -13.18
CA GLU A 105 13.01 -5.89 -13.86
C GLU A 105 11.80 -6.83 -13.87
N GLY A 106 11.96 -8.09 -14.29
CA GLY A 106 10.86 -9.06 -14.30
C GLY A 106 10.24 -9.30 -12.91
N ARG A 107 11.05 -9.28 -11.83
CA ARG A 107 10.54 -9.43 -10.46
C ARG A 107 9.78 -8.18 -10.00
N ALA A 108 10.25 -6.99 -10.39
CA ALA A 108 9.54 -5.74 -10.12
C ALA A 108 8.17 -5.72 -10.81
N ASP A 109 8.08 -6.28 -12.01
CA ASP A 109 6.84 -6.40 -12.76
C ASP A 109 5.86 -7.37 -12.09
N ASP A 110 6.31 -8.58 -11.75
CA ASP A 110 5.49 -9.58 -11.03
C ASP A 110 4.96 -9.02 -9.69
N GLU A 111 5.81 -8.36 -8.91
CA GLU A 111 5.42 -7.77 -7.63
C GLU A 111 4.51 -6.53 -7.79
N GLY A 112 4.66 -5.80 -8.89
CA GLY A 112 3.79 -4.70 -9.29
C GLY A 112 2.41 -5.17 -9.77
N GLU A 113 2.33 -6.29 -10.47
CA GLU A 113 1.05 -6.88 -10.92
C GLU A 113 0.19 -7.31 -9.74
N SER A 114 0.80 -7.84 -8.68
CA SER A 114 0.10 -8.23 -7.45
C SER A 114 -0.39 -7.06 -6.59
N LEU A 115 -0.08 -5.80 -6.93
CA LEU A 115 -0.60 -4.62 -6.21
C LEU A 115 -2.12 -4.56 -6.19
N ALA A 116 -2.78 -4.87 -7.30
CA ALA A 116 -4.23 -4.79 -7.38
C ALA A 116 -4.89 -5.77 -6.39
N GLU A 117 -4.32 -6.96 -6.22
CA GLU A 117 -4.78 -7.94 -5.24
C GLU A 117 -4.52 -7.46 -3.80
N ARG A 118 -3.35 -6.88 -3.51
CA ARG A 118 -3.06 -6.30 -2.18
C ARG A 118 -4.00 -5.14 -1.82
N LEU A 119 -4.36 -4.33 -2.80
CA LEU A 119 -5.21 -3.14 -2.62
C LEU A 119 -6.69 -3.39 -2.90
N ARG A 120 -7.12 -4.63 -3.16
CA ARG A 120 -8.51 -4.99 -3.53
C ARG A 120 -9.56 -4.62 -2.49
N GLY A 121 -9.15 -4.44 -1.23
CA GLY A 121 -10.07 -4.10 -0.14
C GLY A 121 -10.61 -2.67 -0.19
N PHE A 122 -10.00 -1.77 -0.96
CA PHE A 122 -10.42 -0.35 -1.01
C PHE A 122 -11.85 -0.17 -1.55
N PRO A 123 -12.22 -0.69 -2.74
CA PRO A 123 -13.60 -0.72 -3.23
C PRO A 123 -14.64 -1.17 -2.20
N GLY A 124 -14.36 -2.26 -1.47
CA GLY A 124 -15.26 -2.78 -0.45
C GLY A 124 -15.46 -1.83 0.73
N ARG A 125 -14.45 -1.07 1.13
CA ARG A 125 -14.60 -0.05 2.18
C ARG A 125 -15.45 1.13 1.71
N VAL A 126 -15.28 1.55 0.45
CA VAL A 126 -16.13 2.58 -0.18
C VAL A 126 -17.59 2.11 -0.18
N TRP A 127 -17.81 0.87 -0.63
CA TRP A 127 -19.11 0.24 -0.66
C TRP A 127 -19.80 0.27 0.72
N GLU A 128 -19.13 -0.25 1.75
CA GLU A 128 -19.69 -0.34 3.10
C GLU A 128 -19.99 1.03 3.72
N ARG A 129 -19.11 2.01 3.50
CA ARG A 129 -19.31 3.37 4.00
C ARG A 129 -20.52 4.04 3.36
N LEU A 130 -20.66 3.92 2.04
CA LEU A 130 -21.79 4.51 1.33
C LEU A 130 -23.11 3.81 1.70
N ARG A 131 -23.15 2.46 1.70
CA ARG A 131 -24.37 1.70 2.09
C ARG A 131 -24.84 2.09 3.49
N ARG A 132 -23.90 2.16 4.45
CA ARG A 132 -24.22 2.56 5.83
C ARG A 132 -24.79 3.97 5.86
N ALA A 133 -24.12 4.92 5.21
CA ALA A 133 -24.54 6.32 5.19
C ALA A 133 -25.94 6.52 4.60
N VAL A 134 -26.28 5.75 3.54
CA VAL A 134 -27.62 5.80 2.93
C VAL A 134 -28.68 5.17 3.84
N ARG A 135 -28.39 4.00 4.44
CA ARG A 135 -29.30 3.37 5.39
C ARG A 135 -29.60 4.27 6.59
N ASP A 136 -28.56 4.83 7.21
CA ASP A 136 -28.71 5.73 8.35
C ASP A 136 -29.48 7.01 7.97
N GLY A 137 -29.43 7.43 6.71
CA GLY A 137 -30.21 8.56 6.20
C GLY A 137 -31.68 8.23 6.02
N LEU A 138 -31.99 7.05 5.48
CA LEU A 138 -33.36 6.54 5.37
C LEU A 138 -34.02 6.39 6.74
N ASP A 139 -33.30 5.87 7.73
CA ASP A 139 -33.79 5.74 9.11
C ASP A 139 -34.11 7.11 9.76
N ARG A 140 -33.52 8.20 9.25
CA ARG A 140 -33.79 9.59 9.68
C ARG A 140 -34.87 10.29 8.84
N GLY A 141 -35.46 9.61 7.87
CA GLY A 141 -36.48 10.19 6.99
C GLY A 141 -35.92 11.21 5.99
N GLU A 142 -34.65 11.09 5.60
CA GLU A 142 -34.04 11.98 4.62
C GLU A 142 -34.61 11.77 3.21
N SER A 143 -34.75 12.87 2.46
CA SER A 143 -35.24 12.84 1.10
C SER A 143 -34.22 12.23 0.12
N PRO A 144 -34.67 11.74 -1.05
CA PRO A 144 -33.78 11.28 -2.12
C PRO A 144 -32.66 12.27 -2.46
N ALA A 145 -32.97 13.56 -2.56
CA ALA A 145 -31.98 14.62 -2.81
C ALA A 145 -30.92 14.70 -1.70
N GLN A 146 -31.34 14.64 -0.42
CA GLN A 146 -30.41 14.66 0.71
C GLN A 146 -29.48 13.43 0.74
N LEU A 147 -30.00 12.26 0.36
CA LEU A 147 -29.20 11.04 0.24
C LEU A 147 -28.16 11.15 -0.87
N ARG A 148 -28.54 11.72 -2.02
CA ARG A 148 -27.63 11.99 -3.14
C ARG A 148 -26.51 12.95 -2.76
N ASP A 149 -26.84 14.06 -2.09
CA ASP A 149 -25.84 15.03 -1.59
C ASP A 149 -24.83 14.39 -0.64
N ARG A 150 -25.29 13.47 0.21
CA ARG A 150 -24.41 12.72 1.12
C ARG A 150 -23.50 11.75 0.38
N VAL A 151 -24.02 11.02 -0.62
CA VAL A 151 -23.18 10.17 -1.47
C VAL A 151 -22.15 11.02 -2.24
N ALA A 152 -22.56 12.17 -2.78
CA ALA A 152 -21.66 13.10 -3.46
C ALA A 152 -20.53 13.56 -2.52
N THR A 153 -20.86 13.91 -1.28
CA THR A 153 -19.88 14.32 -0.25
C THR A 153 -18.92 13.19 0.11
N LEU A 154 -19.41 11.95 0.25
CA LEU A 154 -18.61 10.79 0.65
C LEU A 154 -17.75 10.22 -0.48
N THR A 155 -17.97 10.66 -1.72
CA THR A 155 -17.19 10.29 -2.91
C THR A 155 -16.16 11.37 -3.30
N THR A 156 -15.71 12.14 -2.30
CA THR A 156 -14.62 13.12 -2.42
C THR A 156 -13.33 12.56 -1.80
N LEU A 157 -12.16 12.93 -2.33
CA LEU A 157 -10.87 12.39 -1.86
C LEU A 157 -10.60 12.73 -0.38
N GLU A 158 -11.08 13.88 0.07
CA GLU A 158 -10.95 14.41 1.42
C GLU A 158 -11.41 13.40 2.47
N GLY A 159 -12.51 12.69 2.19
CA GLY A 159 -13.05 11.64 3.05
C GLY A 159 -12.19 10.38 3.14
N TRP A 160 -11.18 10.22 2.28
CA TRP A 160 -10.40 8.98 2.09
C TRP A 160 -8.87 9.20 2.20
N THR A 161 -8.44 10.36 2.67
CA THR A 161 -7.01 10.69 2.86
C THR A 161 -6.29 9.70 3.77
N GLY A 162 -6.94 9.22 4.83
CA GLY A 162 -6.39 8.20 5.74
C GLY A 162 -6.16 6.84 5.08
N ASP A 163 -7.09 6.39 4.24
CA ASP A 163 -6.96 5.18 3.43
C ASP A 163 -5.83 5.31 2.43
N ALA A 164 -5.80 6.42 1.68
CA ALA A 164 -4.74 6.72 0.73
C ALA A 164 -3.36 6.68 1.40
N LEU A 165 -3.21 7.33 2.55
CA LEU A 165 -1.96 7.35 3.29
C LEU A 165 -1.56 5.96 3.83
N THR A 166 -2.52 5.16 4.28
CA THR A 166 -2.26 3.78 4.74
C THR A 166 -1.79 2.89 3.60
N MET A 167 -2.42 2.98 2.44
CA MET A 167 -1.99 2.27 1.23
C MET A 167 -0.59 2.70 0.81
N THR A 168 -0.34 4.02 0.74
CA THR A 168 1.00 4.57 0.42
C THR A 168 2.07 4.01 1.36
N ARG A 169 1.90 4.16 2.67
CA ARG A 169 2.92 3.76 3.66
C ARG A 169 3.21 2.27 3.61
N THR A 170 2.17 1.46 3.48
CA THR A 170 2.31 -0.01 3.44
C THR A 170 3.05 -0.44 2.19
N GLU A 171 2.68 0.11 1.03
CA GLU A 171 3.26 -0.31 -0.24
C GLU A 171 4.67 0.24 -0.47
N VAL A 172 5.00 1.46 0.01
CA VAL A 172 6.39 1.97 -0.03
C VAL A 172 7.32 1.10 0.80
N HIS A 173 6.92 0.71 2.02
CA HIS A 173 7.73 -0.17 2.86
C HIS A 173 7.96 -1.53 2.20
N THR A 174 6.90 -2.07 1.59
CA THR A 174 6.98 -3.32 0.84
C THR A 174 7.98 -3.19 -0.32
N ALA A 175 7.83 -2.16 -1.17
CA ALA A 175 8.69 -1.92 -2.32
C ALA A 175 10.18 -1.81 -1.95
N LEU A 176 10.48 -1.01 -0.92
CA LEU A 176 11.87 -0.80 -0.50
C LEU A 176 12.50 -2.08 0.04
N ASN A 177 11.82 -2.79 0.94
CA ASN A 177 12.38 -3.98 1.57
C ASN A 177 12.46 -5.17 0.60
N ALA A 178 11.47 -5.32 -0.28
CA ALA A 178 11.47 -6.35 -1.32
C ALA A 178 12.58 -6.13 -2.35
N GLY A 179 12.74 -4.89 -2.84
CA GLY A 179 13.80 -4.54 -3.79
C GLY A 179 15.20 -4.77 -3.23
N ALA A 180 15.42 -4.42 -1.96
CA ALA A 180 16.69 -4.66 -1.29
C ALA A 180 16.98 -6.16 -1.08
N LEU A 181 15.97 -6.95 -0.69
CA LEU A 181 16.13 -8.41 -0.59
C LEU A 181 16.44 -9.03 -1.95
N ALA A 182 15.71 -8.63 -2.99
CA ALA A 182 15.87 -9.12 -4.34
C ALA A 182 17.31 -8.90 -4.83
N ALA A 183 17.83 -7.70 -4.66
CA ALA A 183 19.20 -7.35 -4.99
C ALA A 183 20.22 -8.18 -4.22
N ALA A 184 20.03 -8.35 -2.90
CA ALA A 184 20.93 -9.15 -2.08
C ALA A 184 20.95 -10.63 -2.50
N LEU A 185 19.79 -11.20 -2.87
CA LEU A 185 19.69 -12.58 -3.37
C LEU A 185 20.44 -12.76 -4.69
N ASP A 186 20.28 -11.80 -5.60
CA ASP A 186 20.93 -11.85 -6.91
C ASP A 186 22.45 -11.66 -6.76
N GLU A 187 22.91 -10.76 -5.88
CA GLU A 187 24.32 -10.57 -5.55
C GLU A 187 24.94 -11.82 -4.91
N GLN A 188 24.23 -12.47 -3.97
CA GLN A 188 24.67 -13.74 -3.39
C GLN A 188 24.82 -14.81 -4.48
N ALA A 189 23.87 -14.91 -5.42
CA ALA A 189 23.94 -15.87 -6.52
C ALA A 189 25.13 -15.57 -7.47
N ARG A 190 25.31 -14.29 -7.83
CA ARG A 190 26.36 -13.82 -8.75
C ARG A 190 27.76 -13.98 -8.17
N THR A 191 27.96 -13.59 -6.92
CA THR A 191 29.28 -13.57 -6.26
C THR A 191 29.63 -14.87 -5.55
N ARG A 192 28.62 -15.73 -5.29
CA ARG A 192 28.72 -16.92 -4.43
C ARG A 192 29.19 -16.62 -3.01
N ARG A 193 29.18 -15.36 -2.58
CA ARG A 193 29.46 -14.98 -1.20
C ARG A 193 28.17 -15.12 -0.40
N PRO A 194 28.22 -15.66 0.83
CA PRO A 194 27.04 -15.71 1.66
C PRO A 194 26.64 -14.30 2.13
N TRP A 195 25.35 -14.03 2.16
CA TRP A 195 24.79 -12.77 2.67
C TRP A 195 23.85 -13.04 3.84
N THR A 196 23.71 -12.04 4.70
CA THR A 196 22.71 -12.01 5.77
C THR A 196 21.86 -10.76 5.70
N LYS A 197 20.72 -10.84 6.38
CA LYS A 197 19.82 -9.73 6.64
C LYS A 197 19.64 -9.56 8.15
N VAL A 198 19.46 -8.32 8.59
CA VAL A 198 19.22 -7.95 10.00
C VAL A 198 17.96 -7.11 10.09
N TRP A 199 17.07 -7.46 11.01
CA TRP A 199 15.83 -6.70 11.25
C TRP A 199 16.10 -5.44 12.07
N LEU A 200 15.69 -4.28 11.54
CA LEU A 200 15.86 -2.96 12.15
C LEU A 200 14.49 -2.34 12.44
N ALA A 201 14.03 -2.45 13.69
CA ALA A 201 12.78 -1.89 14.16
C ALA A 201 12.87 -0.39 14.39
N THR A 202 11.89 0.42 13.98
CA THR A 202 11.96 1.87 14.24
C THR A 202 12.07 2.13 15.73
N ASN A 203 13.10 2.89 16.16
CA ASN A 203 13.31 3.20 17.57
C ASN A 203 12.38 4.35 18.02
N ASP A 204 11.10 4.03 18.24
CA ASP A 204 10.11 4.93 18.82
C ASP A 204 8.99 4.15 19.53
N ALA A 205 8.09 4.89 20.19
CA ALA A 205 6.99 4.33 20.96
C ALA A 205 5.89 3.66 20.10
N ARG A 206 5.84 3.93 18.79
CA ARG A 206 4.80 3.44 17.88
C ARG A 206 5.12 2.09 17.26
N THR A 207 6.37 1.61 17.36
CA THR A 207 6.73 0.28 16.88
C THR A 207 6.00 -0.77 17.72
N ARG A 208 5.54 -1.86 17.10
CA ARG A 208 4.84 -2.93 17.81
C ARG A 208 5.81 -3.71 18.68
N ALA A 209 5.32 -4.34 19.75
CA ALA A 209 6.16 -5.14 20.66
C ALA A 209 6.84 -6.31 19.93
N THR A 210 6.11 -7.01 19.06
CA THR A 210 6.61 -8.09 18.20
C THR A 210 7.74 -7.61 17.28
N HIS A 211 7.60 -6.44 16.67
CA HIS A 211 8.62 -5.84 15.80
C HIS A 211 9.87 -5.40 16.59
N ARG A 212 9.71 -4.85 17.80
CA ARG A 212 10.85 -4.51 18.68
C ARG A 212 11.58 -5.76 19.15
N ALA A 213 10.86 -6.83 19.46
CA ALA A 213 11.45 -8.10 19.87
C ALA A 213 12.30 -8.73 18.76
N ALA A 214 11.97 -8.46 17.50
CA ALA A 214 12.76 -8.90 16.35
C ALA A 214 14.00 -8.02 16.07
N GLU A 215 14.20 -6.89 16.77
CA GLU A 215 15.35 -6.01 16.58
C GLU A 215 16.68 -6.76 16.65
N GLY A 216 17.55 -6.53 15.66
CA GLY A 216 18.86 -7.15 15.59
C GLY A 216 18.85 -8.63 15.20
N GLN A 217 17.68 -9.26 15.01
CA GLN A 217 17.62 -10.63 14.53
C GLN A 217 18.35 -10.73 13.18
N GLN A 218 19.42 -11.51 13.13
CA GLN A 218 20.19 -11.79 11.92
C GLN A 218 19.75 -13.13 11.34
N GLN A 219 19.51 -13.17 10.02
CA GLN A 219 19.13 -14.38 9.31
C GLN A 219 19.89 -14.49 7.98
N PRO A 220 20.17 -15.71 7.48
CA PRO A 220 20.47 -15.93 6.07
C PRO A 220 19.38 -15.32 5.18
N LEU A 221 19.71 -14.90 3.95
CA LEU A 221 18.77 -14.19 3.09
C LEU A 221 17.45 -14.93 2.90
N ARG A 222 17.45 -16.25 2.72
CA ARG A 222 16.23 -17.06 2.47
C ARG A 222 15.47 -17.49 3.73
N GLN A 223 16.05 -17.30 4.91
CA GLN A 223 15.40 -17.68 6.17
C GLN A 223 14.53 -16.52 6.67
N PRO A 224 13.26 -16.74 7.03
CA PRO A 224 12.39 -15.67 7.52
C PRO A 224 12.83 -15.18 8.92
N PHE A 225 12.47 -13.94 9.23
CA PHE A 225 12.48 -13.40 10.59
C PHE A 225 11.29 -13.94 11.38
N THR A 226 11.42 -13.98 12.70
CA THR A 226 10.35 -14.33 13.63
C THR A 226 9.80 -13.05 14.24
N VAL A 227 8.58 -12.67 13.90
CA VAL A 227 7.93 -11.43 14.35
C VAL A 227 6.62 -11.80 15.03
N GLY A 228 6.67 -11.93 16.36
CA GLY A 228 5.57 -12.56 17.10
C GLY A 228 5.36 -14.00 16.65
N ALA A 229 4.14 -14.35 16.23
CA ALA A 229 3.83 -15.66 15.64
C ALA A 229 4.05 -15.71 14.12
N ALA A 230 4.41 -14.60 13.48
CA ALA A 230 4.59 -14.51 12.04
C ALA A 230 6.02 -14.85 11.61
N ALA A 231 6.14 -15.51 10.46
CA ALA A 231 7.39 -15.67 9.72
C ALA A 231 7.41 -14.66 8.57
N LEU A 232 8.25 -13.63 8.67
CA LEU A 232 8.32 -12.56 7.66
C LEU A 232 9.65 -12.59 6.92
N GLN A 233 9.62 -12.58 5.60
CA GLN A 233 10.84 -12.57 4.80
C GLN A 233 11.55 -11.21 4.88
N PHE A 234 10.81 -10.13 5.08
CA PHE A 234 11.30 -8.77 5.30
C PHE A 234 10.22 -7.91 5.97
N PRO A 235 10.55 -6.73 6.53
CA PRO A 235 9.56 -5.80 7.06
C PRO A 235 8.54 -5.35 6.01
N GLY A 236 7.26 -5.56 6.30
CA GLY A 236 6.20 -5.28 5.33
C GLY A 236 6.01 -6.39 4.29
N ASP A 237 6.51 -7.61 4.51
CA ASP A 237 6.23 -8.76 3.64
C ASP A 237 4.72 -9.00 3.49
N PRO A 238 4.13 -8.83 2.30
CA PRO A 238 2.68 -8.86 2.10
C PRO A 238 2.07 -10.26 2.28
N ARG A 239 2.90 -11.30 2.43
CA ARG A 239 2.45 -12.67 2.75
C ARG A 239 2.22 -12.87 4.25
N GLY A 240 2.66 -11.91 5.07
CA GLY A 240 2.44 -11.90 6.51
C GLY A 240 1.03 -11.47 6.91
N PRO A 241 0.66 -11.67 8.20
CA PRO A 241 -0.63 -11.21 8.72
C PRO A 241 -0.70 -9.68 8.70
N ALA A 242 -1.87 -9.13 8.35
CA ALA A 242 -2.09 -7.69 8.21
C ALA A 242 -1.66 -6.87 9.45
N GLY A 243 -1.83 -7.43 10.66
CA GLY A 243 -1.43 -6.80 11.92
C GLY A 243 0.08 -6.55 12.07
N GLU A 244 0.93 -7.34 11.42
CA GLU A 244 2.39 -7.19 11.42
C GLU A 244 2.90 -6.44 10.18
N VAL A 245 2.07 -6.30 9.13
CA VAL A 245 2.50 -5.77 7.82
C VAL A 245 2.05 -4.33 7.62
N ILE A 246 0.76 -4.04 7.81
CA ILE A 246 0.17 -2.73 7.49
C ILE A 246 0.76 -1.65 8.38
N ASN A 247 1.13 -0.50 7.81
CA ASN A 247 1.79 0.60 8.53
C ASN A 247 3.05 0.18 9.32
N CYS A 248 3.70 -0.93 8.93
CA CYS A 248 5.04 -1.25 9.42
C CYS A 248 5.99 -0.09 9.07
N ARG A 249 6.95 0.19 9.97
CA ARG A 249 7.98 1.23 9.79
C ARG A 249 9.41 0.70 9.87
N CYS A 250 9.55 -0.61 9.98
CA CYS A 250 10.81 -1.29 10.17
C CYS A 250 11.52 -1.46 8.82
N ALA A 251 12.83 -1.69 8.86
CA ALA A 251 13.65 -1.92 7.68
C ALA A 251 14.53 -3.16 7.89
N ALA A 252 15.06 -3.72 6.80
CA ALA A 252 16.08 -4.75 6.85
C ALA A 252 17.39 -4.21 6.30
N GLN A 253 18.49 -4.50 6.99
CA GLN A 253 19.83 -4.26 6.47
C GLN A 253 20.37 -5.56 5.86
N TYR A 254 20.87 -5.48 4.64
CA TYR A 254 21.47 -6.61 3.92
C TYR A 254 22.97 -6.41 3.81
N ARG A 255 23.75 -7.46 4.08
CA ARG A 255 25.22 -7.41 4.00
C ARG A 255 25.82 -8.77 3.65
N PRO A 256 26.95 -8.82 2.92
CA PRO A 256 27.79 -10.01 2.87
C PRO A 256 28.22 -10.41 4.29
N LEU A 257 28.38 -11.72 4.52
CA LEU A 257 29.07 -12.25 5.70
C LEU A 257 30.58 -12.08 5.60
#